data_AF-A0A969W0X8-F1
#
_entry.id   AF-A0A969W0X8-F1
#
_cell.length_a   1.000
_cell.length_b   1.000
_cell.length_c   1.000
_cell.angle_alpha   90.00
_cell.angle_beta   90.00
_cell.angle_gamma   90.00
#
_symmetry.space_group_name_H-M   'P 1'
#
loop_
_entity.id
_entity.type
_entity.pdbx_description
1 polymer ?
#
loop_
_entity_poly.entity_id
_entity_poly.type
_entity_poly.pdbx_seq_one_letter_code
_entity_poly.pdbx_strand_id
1 'polypeptide(L)' 'MQYLMMDIHQRFIGTLNQAKLAVGDVLEAGNAKTYTVVSINPSRNMDKNTKSVTVIPKHAALRSK' A
#
# COMPACT_ATOMS: atom_id res chain seq x y z
N MET A 1 -0.69 -7.33 -11.24
CA MET A 1 0.55 -7.36 -10.43
C MET A 1 0.11 -7.40 -8.99
N GLN A 2 0.70 -8.25 -8.16
CA GLN A 2 0.29 -8.33 -6.76
C GLN A 2 1.07 -7.31 -5.93
N TYR A 3 0.36 -6.55 -5.11
CA TYR A 3 0.94 -5.60 -4.17
C TYR A 3 0.70 -6.08 -2.74
N LEU A 4 1.76 -6.16 -1.95
CA LEU A 4 1.71 -6.40 -0.51
C LEU A 4 1.58 -5.05 0.19
N MET A 5 0.41 -4.77 0.77
CA MET A 5 0.17 -3.55 1.51
C MET A 5 0.79 -3.67 2.91
N MET A 6 1.64 -2.71 3.24
CA MET A 6 2.36 -2.60 4.49
C MET A 6 2.04 -1.26 5.13
N ASP A 7 1.96 -1.18 6.46
CA ASP A 7 1.92 0.11 7.15
C ASP A 7 3.33 0.74 7.24
N ILE A 8 3.41 1.94 7.83
CA ILE A 8 4.67 2.64 8.08
C ILE A 8 5.63 1.90 9.02
N HIS A 9 5.12 0.94 9.80
CA HIS A 9 5.90 0.07 10.68
C HIS A 9 6.26 -1.26 9.99
N GLN A 10 6.07 -1.36 8.67
CA GLN A 10 6.31 -2.56 7.87
C GLN A 10 5.46 -3.76 8.31
N ARG A 11 4.28 -3.53 8.90
CA ARG A 11 3.33 -4.58 9.22
C ARG A 11 2.43 -4.85 8.03
N PHE A 12 2.24 -6.13 7.73
CA PHE A 12 1.35 -6.56 6.66
C PHE A 12 -0.11 -6.19 6.97
N ILE A 13 -0.77 -5.53 6.02
CA ILE A 13 -2.17 -5.13 6.07
C ILE A 13 -3.04 -6.03 5.20
N GLY A 14 -2.53 -6.40 4.02
CA GLY A 14 -3.29 -7.16 3.03
C GLY A 14 -2.62 -7.22 1.67
N THR A 15 -3.29 -7.84 0.71
CA THR A 15 -2.87 -7.88 -0.68
C THR A 15 -3.82 -7.10 -1.57
N LEU A 16 -3.28 -6.48 -2.61
CA LEU A 16 -4.03 -5.78 -3.64
C LEU A 16 -3.59 -6.29 -5.00
N ASN A 17 -4.55 -6.66 -5.84
CA ASN A 17 -4.25 -7.05 -7.21
C ASN A 17 -4.66 -5.92 -8.16
N GLN A 18 -3.67 -5.18 -8.66
CA GLN A 18 -3.89 -4.09 -9.61
C GLN A 18 -2.85 -4.14 -10.73
N ALA A 19 -3.20 -3.59 -11.90
CA ALA A 19 -2.28 -3.53 -13.03
C ALA A 19 -1.14 -2.53 -12.80
N LYS A 20 -1.45 -1.41 -12.15
CA LYS A 20 -0.50 -0.32 -11.88
C LYS A 20 -0.95 0.43 -10.63
N LEU A 21 0.03 0.87 -9.86
CA LEU A 21 -0.16 1.68 -8.66
C LEU A 21 0.89 2.79 -8.66
N ALA A 22 0.51 3.97 -8.19
CA ALA A 22 1.36 5.13 -8.02
C ALA A 22 1.35 5.63 -6.57
N VAL A 23 2.40 6.36 -6.19
CA VAL A 23 2.41 7.10 -4.92
C VAL A 23 1.35 8.21 -4.99
N GLY A 24 0.56 8.35 -3.93
CA GLY A 24 -0.60 9.23 -3.87
C GLY A 24 -1.94 8.55 -4.18
N ASP A 25 -1.92 7.34 -4.76
CA ASP A 25 -3.15 6.60 -5.03
C ASP A 25 -3.90 6.27 -3.74
N VAL A 26 -5.23 6.28 -3.85
CA VAL A 26 -6.13 5.98 -2.75
C VAL A 26 -6.73 4.60 -2.97
N LEU A 27 -6.57 3.73 -1.98
CA LEU A 27 -6.93 2.33 -1.99
C LEU A 27 -8.03 2.06 -0.97
N GLU A 28 -9.05 1.33 -1.40
CA GLU A 28 -10.05 0.79 -0.49
C GLU A 28 -9.70 -0.65 -0.19
N ALA A 29 -9.38 -0.94 1.08
CA ALA A 29 -9.21 -2.31 1.51
C ALA A 29 -10.57 -2.91 1.88
N GLY A 30 -10.68 -4.24 1.81
CA GLY A 30 -11.93 -4.98 2.09
C GLY A 30 -12.49 -4.81 3.51
N ASN A 31 -11.82 -4.08 4.39
CA ASN A 31 -12.29 -3.69 5.72
C ASN A 31 -12.96 -2.30 5.76
N ALA A 32 -13.37 -1.77 4.60
CA ALA A 32 -13.93 -0.43 4.42
C ALA A 32 -13.02 0.73 4.86
N LYS A 33 -11.72 0.48 5.07
CA LYS A 33 -10.74 1.53 5.36
C LYS A 33 -10.07 1.98 4.08
N THR A 34 -9.96 3.30 3.97
CA THR A 34 -9.25 3.96 2.87
C THR A 34 -7.81 4.23 3.25
N TYR A 35 -6.89 3.85 2.37
CA TYR A 35 -5.45 3.99 2.54
C TYR A 35 -4.86 4.81 1.40
N THR A 36 -3.86 5.64 1.70
CA THR A 36 -3.09 6.38 0.70
C THR A 36 -1.73 5.71 0.54
N VAL A 37 -1.33 5.46 -0.70
CA VAL A 37 0.00 4.95 -1.04
C VAL A 37 1.03 6.04 -0.82
N VAL A 38 2.04 5.77 0.02
CA VAL A 38 3.13 6.71 0.30
C VAL A 38 4.46 6.25 -0.24
N SER A 39 4.63 4.94 -0.47
CA SER A 39 5.84 4.40 -1.09
C SER A 39 5.55 3.09 -1.80
N ILE A 40 6.25 2.85 -2.90
CA ILE A 40 6.23 1.59 -3.63
C ILE A 40 7.66 1.06 -3.66
N ASN A 41 7.89 -0.02 -2.91
CA ASN A 41 9.17 -0.69 -2.86
C ASN A 41 9.20 -1.77 -3.95
N PRO A 42 10.26 -1.80 -4.79
CA PRO A 42 10.45 -2.90 -5.73
C PRO A 42 10.59 -4.23 -4.97
N SER A 43 10.24 -5.34 -5.63
CA SER A 43 10.34 -6.67 -5.04
C SER A 43 11.78 -6.91 -4.56
N ARG A 44 11.96 -7.29 -3.29
CA ARG A 44 13.28 -7.69 -2.77
C ARG A 44 13.70 -9.08 -3.25
N ASN A 45 12.78 -9.87 -3.82
CA ASN A 45 13.00 -11.23 -4.28
C ASN A 45 12.78 -11.39 -5.80
N MET A 46 13.36 -12.47 -6.33
CA MET A 46 13.38 -12.89 -7.75
C MET A 46 12.00 -12.94 -8.44
N ASP A 47 10.90 -12.94 -7.68
CA ASP A 47 9.55 -12.81 -8.21
C ASP A 47 9.25 -11.37 -8.64
N LYS A 48 9.43 -11.11 -9.94
CA LYS A 48 9.11 -9.82 -10.59
C LYS A 48 7.64 -9.43 -10.49
N ASN A 49 6.77 -10.30 -9.99
CA ASN A 49 5.31 -10.13 -10.03
C ASN A 49 4.69 -9.60 -8.72
N THR A 50 5.48 -9.48 -7.66
CA THR A 50 5.01 -9.04 -6.33
C THR A 50 5.79 -7.82 -5.85
N LYS A 51 5.11 -6.69 -5.61
CA LYS A 51 5.73 -5.47 -5.07
C LYS A 51 5.23 -5.17 -3.67
N SER A 52 6.04 -4.53 -2.84
CA SER A 52 5.59 -4.10 -1.51
C SER A 52 5.22 -2.62 -1.54
N VAL A 53 4.11 -2.26 -0.91
CA VAL A 53 3.56 -0.90 -0.94
C VAL A 53 3.35 -0.45 0.49
N THR A 54 3.92 0.68 0.85
CA THR A 54 3.64 1.32 2.13
C THR A 54 2.44 2.23 1.98
N VAL A 55 1.47 2.07 2.88
CA VAL A 55 0.24 2.84 2.89
C VAL A 55 -0.03 3.43 4.26
N ILE A 56 -0.72 4.57 4.28
CA ILE A 56 -1.21 5.21 5.51
C ILE A 56 -2.74 5.31 5.48
N PRO A 57 -3.44 5.15 6.61
CA PRO A 57 -4.87 5.42 6.65
C PRO A 57 -5.16 6.87 6.27
N LYS A 58 -6.14 7.11 5.39
CA LYS A 58 -6.51 8.47 4.97
C LYS A 58 -6.92 9.37 6.15
N HIS A 59 -7.56 8.80 7.17
CA HIS A 59 -7.89 9.51 8.42
C HIS A 59 -6.65 9.86 9.27
N ALA A 60 -5.56 9.09 9.16
CA ALA A 60 -4.30 9.39 9.84
C ALA A 60 -3.50 10.47 9.12
N ALA A 61 -3.59 10.55 7.79
CA ALA A 61 -2.92 11.57 6.97
C ALA A 61 -3.42 13.01 7.28
N LEU A 62 -4.67 13.16 7.73
CA LEU A 62 -5.27 14.46 8.08
C LEU A 62 -4.97 14.91 9.52
N ARG A 63 -4.22 14.10 10.31
CA ARG A 63 -3.88 14.42 11.70
C ARG A 63 -2.55 15.15 11.89
N SER A 64 -1.88 15.54 10.80
CA SER A 64 -0.81 16.54 10.85
C SER A 64 -1.44 17.93 10.83
N LYS A 65 -1.68 18.50 12.01
CA LYS A 65 -1.97 19.92 12.23
C LYS A 65 -0.96 20.47 13.22
#